data_AF-A0A2K3NGV4-F1
#
_entry.id   AF-A0A2K3NGV4-F1
#
_cell.length_a   1.000
_cell.length_b   1.000
_cell.length_c   1.000
_cell.angle_alpha   90.00
_cell.angle_beta   90.00
_cell.angle_gamma   90.00
#
_symmetry.space_group_name_H-M   'P 1'
#
loop_
_entity.id
_entity.type
_entity.pdbx_description
1 polymer ?
#
loop_
_entity_poly.entity_id
_entity_poly.type
_entity_poly.pdbx_seq_one_letter_code
_entity_poly.pdbx_strand_id
1 'polypeptide(L)'
;MKQLTSRWIPVNENPKALIFICHGYAMECSITMNSTARRLVKGGYAVYGIDYEGHGKSDGLPGLVQDFDCVIDDCFQHFSNIC
;
A
#
# COMPACT_ATOMS: atom_id res chain seq x y z
N MET A 1 -1.82 -13.04 9.46
CA MET A 1 -2.27 -13.37 8.09
C MET A 1 -1.27 -12.82 7.09
N LYS A 2 -1.21 -13.33 5.86
CA LYS A 2 -0.30 -12.81 4.84
C LYS A 2 -0.94 -11.62 4.14
N GLN A 3 -0.20 -10.53 4.00
CA GLN A 3 -0.64 -9.34 3.28
C GLN A 3 0.23 -9.07 2.06
N LEU A 4 -0.39 -8.58 0.98
CA LEU A 4 0.33 -8.13 -0.20
C LEU A 4 0.80 -6.68 0.01
N THR A 5 2.10 -6.47 -0.04
CA THR A 5 2.70 -5.13 -0.10
C THR A 5 3.21 -4.83 -1.50
N SER A 6 3.00 -3.61 -1.98
CA SER A 6 3.49 -3.12 -3.27
C SER A 6 4.47 -1.97 -3.06
N ARG A 7 5.52 -1.91 -3.89
CA ARG A 7 6.46 -0.77 -3.92
C ARG A 7 6.72 -0.32 -5.35
N TRP A 8 6.76 0.99 -5.53
CA TRP A 8 7.19 1.63 -6.77
C TRP A 8 8.26 2.67 -6.38
N ILE A 9 9.49 2.44 -6.83
CA ILE A 9 10.64 3.27 -6.46
C ILE A 9 11.35 3.79 -7.72
N PRO A 10 11.89 5.02 -7.71
CA PRO A 10 12.81 5.48 -8.75
C PRO A 10 14.04 4.57 -8.81
N VAL A 11 14.56 4.30 -10.02
CA VAL A 11 15.70 3.38 -10.21
C VAL A 11 17.05 4.09 -10.13
N ASN A 12 17.13 5.34 -10.59
CA ASN A 12 18.39 6.06 -10.78
C ASN A 12 18.49 7.35 -9.94
N GLU A 13 17.56 7.55 -9.00
CA GLU A 13 17.43 8.80 -8.25
C GLU A 13 17.04 8.52 -6.81
N ASN A 14 17.51 9.36 -5.88
CA ASN A 14 17.02 9.33 -4.51
C ASN A 14 15.61 9.91 -4.44
N PRO A 15 14.66 9.25 -3.75
CA PRO A 15 13.31 9.77 -3.59
C PRO A 15 13.28 11.13 -2.88
N LYS A 16 12.45 12.06 -3.38
CA LYS A 16 12.20 13.37 -2.76
C LYS A 16 11.46 13.26 -1.42
N ALA A 17 10.56 12.29 -1.35
CA ALA A 17 9.80 11.91 -0.16
C ALA A 17 9.22 10.50 -0.36
N LEU A 18 8.71 9.95 0.73
CA LEU A 18 7.93 8.71 0.75
C LEU A 18 6.44 9.04 0.65
N ILE A 19 5.69 8.22 -0.07
CA ILE A 19 4.23 8.28 -0.13
C ILE A 19 3.69 6.89 0.21
N PHE A 20 2.81 6.84 1.19
CA PHE A 20 2.11 5.64 1.62
C PHE A 20 0.67 5.69 1.13
N ILE A 21 0.27 4.71 0.33
CA ILE A 21 -1.08 4.59 -0.21
C ILE A 21 -1.91 3.70 0.71
N CYS A 22 -2.99 4.28 1.24
CA CYS A 22 -4.08 3.57 1.89
C CYS A 22 -5.25 3.48 0.90
N HIS A 23 -5.56 2.28 0.40
CA HIS A 23 -6.64 2.11 -0.59
C HIS A 23 -8.04 2.18 0.06
N GLY A 24 -9.09 2.30 -0.76
CA GLY A 24 -10.48 2.30 -0.30
C GLY A 24 -11.06 0.90 -0.10
N TYR A 25 -12.29 0.83 0.42
CA TYR A 25 -13.03 -0.43 0.56
C TYR A 25 -13.23 -1.13 -0.80
N ALA A 26 -13.10 -2.46 -0.80
CA ALA A 26 -13.19 -3.31 -1.99
C ALA A 26 -12.19 -2.98 -3.12
N MET A 27 -11.07 -2.31 -2.79
CA MET A 27 -9.96 -1.98 -3.71
C MET A 27 -8.67 -2.70 -3.29
N GLU A 28 -7.55 -2.37 -3.94
CA GLU A 28 -6.20 -2.78 -3.56
C GLU A 28 -5.17 -1.69 -3.92
N CYS A 29 -3.88 -1.92 -3.63
CA CYS A 29 -2.80 -1.07 -4.12
C CYS A 29 -2.20 -1.53 -5.46
N SER A 30 -2.06 -2.84 -5.68
CA SER A 30 -1.23 -3.39 -6.76
C SER A 30 -1.72 -3.14 -8.21
N ILE A 31 -3.02 -2.97 -8.44
CA ILE A 31 -3.67 -2.82 -9.74
C ILE A 31 -4.36 -1.45 -9.84
N THR A 32 -5.33 -1.16 -8.99
CA THR A 32 -6.16 0.04 -9.05
C THR A 32 -5.38 1.31 -8.71
N MET A 33 -4.35 1.21 -7.86
CA MET A 33 -3.48 2.36 -7.53
C MET A 33 -2.19 2.42 -8.34
N ASN A 34 -1.93 1.44 -9.22
CA ASN A 34 -0.69 1.31 -9.98
C ASN A 34 -0.41 2.52 -10.90
N SER A 35 -1.43 3.05 -11.56
CA SER A 35 -1.27 4.22 -12.45
C SER A 35 -0.89 5.48 -11.66
N THR A 36 -1.54 5.71 -10.52
CA THR A 36 -1.24 6.79 -9.58
C THR A 36 0.17 6.65 -9.02
N ALA A 37 0.55 5.47 -8.52
CA ALA A 37 1.88 5.21 -7.99
C ALA A 37 2.97 5.47 -9.04
N ARG A 38 2.77 5.00 -10.29
CA ARG A 38 3.71 5.26 -11.39
C ARG A 38 3.83 6.75 -11.73
N ARG A 39 2.74 7.50 -11.68
CA ARG A 39 2.78 8.97 -11.91
C ARG A 39 3.58 9.67 -10.81
N LEU A 40 3.42 9.26 -9.55
CA LEU A 40 4.17 9.79 -8.41
C LEU A 40 5.66 9.41 -8.49
N VAL A 41 5.99 8.18 -8.88
CA VAL A 41 7.38 7.78 -9.12
C VAL A 41 8.04 8.61 -10.23
N LYS A 42 7.32 8.88 -11.33
CA LYS A 42 7.80 9.83 -12.36
C LYS A 42 7.99 11.25 -11.83
N GLY A 43 7.29 11.62 -10.76
CA GLY A 43 7.49 12.88 -10.03
C GLY A 43 8.71 12.88 -9.09
N GLY A 44 9.37 11.74 -8.90
CA GLY A 44 10.54 11.57 -8.03
C GLY A 44 10.22 11.11 -6.61
N TYR A 45 9.04 10.52 -6.36
CA TYR A 45 8.66 9.98 -5.04
C TYR A 45 8.84 8.46 -4.99
N ALA A 46 9.13 7.90 -3.82
CA ALA A 46 9.00 6.46 -3.59
C ALA A 46 7.62 6.18 -3.01
N VAL A 47 6.92 5.22 -3.58
CA VAL A 47 5.52 4.93 -3.24
C VAL A 47 5.41 3.50 -2.74
N TYR A 48 4.69 3.32 -1.64
CA TYR A 48 4.44 2.02 -1.04
C TYR A 48 2.95 1.89 -0.75
N GLY A 49 2.46 0.67 -0.73
CA GLY A 49 1.08 0.36 -0.38
C GLY A 49 0.94 -1.06 0.14
N ILE A 50 -0.14 -1.29 0.86
CA ILE A 50 -0.49 -2.57 1.46
C ILE A 50 -1.96 -2.85 1.16
N ASP A 51 -2.26 -4.06 0.73
CA ASP A 51 -3.64 -4.53 0.59
C ASP A 51 -4.14 -4.95 1.98
N TYR A 52 -5.28 -4.40 2.43
CA TYR A 52 -5.86 -4.74 3.73
C TYR A 52 -6.27 -6.21 3.79
N GLU A 53 -6.44 -6.75 5.00
CA GLU A 53 -7.07 -8.07 5.15
C GLU A 53 -8.42 -8.13 4.42
N GLY A 54 -8.68 -9.25 3.74
CA GLY A 54 -9.89 -9.44 2.94
C GLY A 54 -9.94 -8.62 1.64
N HIS A 55 -8.87 -7.92 1.28
CA HIS A 55 -8.79 -7.07 0.09
C HIS A 55 -7.65 -7.49 -0.84
N GLY A 56 -7.83 -7.22 -2.13
CA GLY A 56 -6.80 -7.46 -3.14
C GLY A 56 -6.31 -8.91 -3.17
N LYS A 57 -5.01 -9.09 -2.90
CA LYS A 57 -4.38 -10.42 -2.78
C LYS A 57 -3.92 -10.75 -1.36
N SER A 58 -4.34 -9.96 -0.38
CA SER A 58 -4.12 -10.29 1.03
C SER A 58 -5.09 -11.40 1.47
N ASP A 59 -4.67 -12.17 2.47
CA ASP A 59 -5.54 -13.18 3.09
C ASP A 59 -6.74 -12.51 3.77
N GLY A 60 -7.78 -13.29 4.08
CA GLY A 60 -8.98 -12.86 4.79
C GLY A 60 -10.27 -13.16 4.04
N LEU A 61 -11.42 -12.95 4.69
CA LEU A 61 -12.71 -13.10 4.01
C LEU A 61 -12.94 -11.89 3.10
N PRO A 62 -13.26 -12.07 1.79
CA PRO A 62 -13.37 -10.96 0.86
C PRO A 62 -14.32 -9.85 1.32
N GLY A 63 -13.79 -8.63 1.45
CA GLY A 63 -14.52 -7.44 1.87
C GLY A 63 -14.85 -7.36 3.36
N LEU A 64 -14.47 -8.35 4.18
CA LEU A 64 -14.71 -8.26 5.63
C LEU A 64 -13.63 -7.42 6.30
N VAL A 65 -14.05 -6.30 6.89
CA VAL A 65 -13.24 -5.55 7.87
C VAL A 65 -13.85 -5.82 9.23
N GLN A 66 -13.22 -6.65 10.04
CA GLN A 66 -13.73 -7.03 11.37
C GLN A 66 -13.59 -5.88 12.36
N ASP A 67 -12.46 -5.18 12.30
CA ASP A 67 -12.11 -4.03 13.12
C ASP A 67 -11.26 -3.08 12.28
N PHE A 68 -11.52 -1.78 12.38
CA PHE A 68 -10.75 -0.78 11.66
C PHE A 68 -9.39 -0.52 12.32
N ASP A 69 -9.27 -0.75 13.64
CA ASP A 69 -8.00 -0.63 14.34
C ASP A 69 -6.96 -1.63 13.81
N CYS A 70 -7.38 -2.85 13.43
CA CYS A 70 -6.51 -3.81 12.75
C CYS A 70 -5.91 -3.25 11.44
N VAL A 71 -6.73 -2.55 10.64
CA VAL A 71 -6.27 -1.93 9.38
C VAL A 71 -5.22 -0.84 9.67
N ILE A 72 -5.46 -0.03 10.70
CA ILE A 72 -4.54 1.02 11.14
C ILE A 72 -3.22 0.39 11.61
N ASP A 73 -3.29 -0.64 12.46
CA ASP A 73 -2.13 -1.32 13.02
C ASP A 73 -1.27 -1.94 11.93
N ASP A 74 -1.88 -2.63 10.96
CA ASP A 74 -1.16 -3.24 9.83
C ASP A 74 -0.46 -2.18 8.96
N CYS A 75 -1.15 -1.07 8.67
CA CYS A 75 -0.56 0.05 7.93
C CYS A 75 0.59 0.69 8.72
N PHE A 76 0.39 0.94 10.01
CA PHE A 76 1.41 1.52 10.88
C PHE A 76 2.64 0.63 10.98
N GLN A 77 2.46 -0.68 11.20
CA GLN A 77 3.55 -1.65 11.24
C GLN A 77 4.29 -1.73 9.91
N HIS A 78 3.57 -1.78 8.78
CA HIS A 78 4.21 -1.84 7.47
C HIS A 78 5.02 -0.57 7.16
N PHE A 79 4.41 0.61 7.32
CA PHE A 79 5.02 1.88 6.94
C PHE A 79 6.16 2.31 7.88
N SER A 80 6.04 2.05 9.18
CA SER A 80 7.13 2.35 10.14
C SER A 80 8.36 1.46 9.97
N ASN A 81 8.23 0.29 9.32
CA ASN A 81 9.38 -0.53 8.96
C ASN A 81 10.10 -0.03 7.70
N ILE A 82 9.55 0.96 7.00
CA ILE A 82 10.16 1.58 5.82
C ILE A 82 10.98 2.83 6.21
N CYS A 83 10.54 3.58 7.21
CA CYS A 83 11.22 4.80 7.70
C CYS A 83 11.15 4.97 9.21
#